data_AF-A0A6N4QUI6-F1
#
_entry.id   AF-A0A6N4QUI6-F1
#
_cell.length_a   1.000
_cell.length_b   1.000
_cell.length_c   1.000
_cell.angle_alpha   90.00
_cell.angle_beta   90.00
_cell.angle_gamma   90.00
#
_symmetry.space_group_name_H-M   'P 1'
#
loop_
_entity.id
_entity.type
_entity.pdbx_description
1 polymer ?
#
loop_
_entity_poly.entity_id
_entity_poly.type
_entity_poly.pdbx_seq_one_letter_code
_entity_poly.pdbx_strand_id
1 'polypeptide(L)'
;MKFNAAILPFLFASIAAIGNAFYAYGQKKSTITAGPFLFLVPTLLICIALLIVSLFFYKPEGLKEYLIENRNYFWISGVGLYFTFLGFYLLYSRYGASYYILYAVLSILTTSIFVGVFLFSEKVNLYHYLSILSAFVAILLFNFGQNAAK
;
A
#
# COMPACT_ATOMS: atom_id res chain seq x y z
N MET A 1 25.14 -15.56 -0.31
CA MET A 1 23.80 -14.90 -0.29
C MET A 1 22.86 -15.72 -1.16
N LYS A 2 21.80 -16.34 -0.61
CA LYS A 2 20.77 -16.97 -1.45
C LYS A 2 19.89 -15.88 -2.07
N PHE A 3 20.37 -15.23 -3.13
CA PHE A 3 19.62 -14.22 -3.89
C PHE A 3 18.23 -14.74 -4.27
N ASN A 4 18.09 -16.04 -4.53
CA ASN A 4 16.84 -16.68 -4.93
C ASN A 4 15.67 -16.52 -3.94
N ALA A 5 15.91 -16.36 -2.64
CA ALA A 5 14.81 -16.25 -1.67
C ALA A 5 14.09 -14.88 -1.71
N ALA A 6 14.77 -13.82 -2.18
CA ALA A 6 14.25 -12.45 -2.15
C ALA A 6 13.65 -12.00 -3.51
N ILE A 7 13.87 -12.75 -4.59
CA ILE A 7 13.43 -12.36 -5.93
C ILE A 7 11.91 -12.28 -6.02
N LEU A 8 11.19 -13.31 -5.56
CA LEU A 8 9.71 -13.32 -5.64
C LEU A 8 9.08 -12.20 -4.79
N PRO A 9 9.43 -12.01 -3.51
CA PRO A 9 8.95 -10.87 -2.73
C PRO A 9 9.21 -9.52 -3.41
N PHE A 10 10.41 -9.35 -3.99
CA PHE A 10 10.77 -8.14 -4.71
C PHE A 10 9.88 -7.91 -5.94
N LEU A 11 9.60 -8.95 -6.73
CA LEU A 11 8.72 -8.86 -7.89
C LEU A 11 7.28 -8.53 -7.48
N PHE A 12 6.74 -9.17 -6.44
CA PHE A 12 5.40 -8.85 -5.94
C PHE A 12 5.29 -7.43 -5.38
N ALA A 13 6.31 -6.98 -4.64
CA ALA A 13 6.39 -5.60 -4.17
C ALA A 13 6.46 -4.61 -5.34
N SER A 14 7.17 -4.96 -6.41
CA SER A 14 7.26 -4.12 -7.63
C SER A 14 5.92 -3.98 -8.34
N ILE A 15 5.14 -5.07 -8.45
CA ILE A 15 3.78 -5.03 -9.02
C ILE A 15 2.90 -4.09 -8.19
N ALA A 16 2.94 -4.20 -6.86
CA ALA A 16 2.18 -3.31 -5.97
C ALA A 16 2.62 -1.84 -6.11
N ALA A 17 3.93 -1.59 -6.21
CA ALA A 17 4.47 -0.24 -6.40
C ALA A 17 4.02 0.39 -7.73
N ILE A 18 4.02 -0.37 -8.82
CA ILE A 18 3.51 0.07 -10.13
C ILE A 18 2.01 0.40 -10.04
N GLY A 19 1.21 -0.47 -9.43
CA GLY A 19 -0.22 -0.23 -9.22
C GLY A 19 -0.49 1.06 -8.43
N ASN A 20 0.29 1.30 -7.37
CA ASN A 20 0.21 2.54 -6.61
C ASN A 20 0.60 3.78 -7.45
N ALA A 21 1.58 3.67 -8.36
CA ALA A 21 1.95 4.76 -9.25
C ALA A 21 0.79 5.13 -10.22
N PHE A 22 0.12 4.15 -10.81
CA PHE A 22 -1.09 4.37 -11.61
C PHE A 22 -2.20 5.06 -10.80
N TYR A 23 -2.41 4.60 -9.57
CA TYR A 23 -3.41 5.16 -8.67
C TYR A 23 -3.12 6.63 -8.31
N ALA A 24 -1.88 6.94 -7.94
CA ALA A 24 -1.44 8.29 -7.63
C ALA A 24 -1.56 9.23 -8.84
N TYR A 25 -1.20 8.75 -10.04
CA TYR A 25 -1.37 9.49 -11.29
C TYR A 25 -2.84 9.84 -11.56
N GLY A 26 -3.72 8.84 -11.51
CA GLY A 26 -5.17 9.02 -11.75
C GLY A 26 -5.78 10.03 -10.78
N GLN A 27 -5.46 9.91 -9.49
CA GLN A 27 -5.93 10.86 -8.47
C GLN A 27 -5.42 12.28 -8.72
N LYS A 28 -4.14 12.44 -9.02
CA LYS A 28 -3.55 13.77 -9.25
C LYS A 28 -4.13 14.47 -10.47
N LYS A 29 -4.50 13.71 -11.51
CA LYS A 29 -5.07 14.24 -12.76
C LYS A 29 -6.58 14.42 -12.73
N SER A 30 -7.28 13.76 -11.82
CA SER A 30 -8.72 13.94 -11.64
C SER A 30 -9.06 15.38 -11.21
N THR A 31 -10.23 15.87 -11.63
CA THR A 31 -10.71 17.19 -11.22
C THR A 31 -10.94 17.21 -9.71
N ILE A 32 -10.37 18.19 -9.02
CA ILE A 32 -10.50 18.37 -7.55
C ILE A 32 -11.96 18.61 -7.15
N THR A 33 -12.79 19.07 -8.09
CA THR A 33 -14.23 19.32 -7.96
C THR A 33 -15.07 18.06 -8.17
N ALA A 34 -15.12 17.21 -7.14
CA ALA A 34 -16.25 16.36 -6.70
C ALA A 34 -15.70 15.46 -5.57
N GLY A 35 -16.44 15.29 -4.48
CA GLY A 35 -15.90 14.80 -3.21
C GLY A 35 -15.06 13.50 -3.25
N PRO A 36 -14.13 13.30 -2.29
CA PRO A 36 -13.23 12.13 -2.20
C PRO A 36 -13.93 10.78 -2.45
N PHE A 37 -15.12 10.63 -1.87
CA PHE A 37 -15.89 9.40 -1.94
C PHE A 37 -16.39 9.09 -3.36
N LEU A 38 -16.70 10.11 -4.16
CA LEU A 38 -17.17 9.94 -5.53
C LEU A 38 -16.06 9.49 -6.49
N PHE A 39 -14.80 9.82 -6.21
CA PHE A 39 -13.67 9.29 -6.97
C PHE A 39 -13.37 7.83 -6.60
N LEU A 40 -13.45 7.51 -5.31
CA LEU A 40 -13.07 6.19 -4.79
C LEU A 40 -14.02 5.07 -5.21
N VAL A 41 -15.33 5.33 -5.25
CA VAL A 41 -16.34 4.34 -5.63
C VAL A 41 -16.11 3.77 -7.06
N PRO A 42 -16.08 4.57 -8.14
CA PRO A 42 -15.84 4.04 -9.47
C PRO A 42 -14.45 3.42 -9.63
N THR A 43 -13.44 3.96 -8.93
CA THR A 43 -12.09 3.37 -8.91
C THR A 43 -12.11 1.95 -8.32
N LEU A 44 -12.84 1.74 -7.23
CA LEU A 44 -13.04 0.44 -6.61
C LEU A 44 -13.80 -0.54 -7.52
N LEU A 45 -14.80 -0.08 -8.26
CA LEU A 45 -15.53 -0.93 -9.21
C LEU A 45 -14.62 -1.45 -10.33
N ILE A 46 -13.74 -0.60 -10.88
CA ILE A 46 -12.74 -1.02 -11.86
C ILE A 46 -11.78 -2.04 -11.23
N CYS A 47 -11.32 -1.81 -10.00
CA CYS A 47 -10.46 -2.73 -9.27
C CYS A 47 -11.14 -4.11 -9.08
N ILE A 48 -12.41 -4.13 -8.65
CA ILE A 48 -13.20 -5.35 -8.49
C ILE A 48 -13.31 -6.09 -9.84
N ALA A 49 -13.60 -5.39 -10.93
CA ALA A 49 -13.69 -6.02 -12.26
C ALA A 49 -12.36 -6.70 -12.66
N LEU A 50 -11.21 -6.05 -12.43
CA LEU A 50 -9.89 -6.62 -12.72
C LEU A 50 -9.54 -7.81 -11.79
N LEU A 51 -9.97 -7.77 -10.53
CA LEU A 51 -9.81 -8.89 -9.61
C LEU A 51 -10.67 -10.08 -10.03
N ILE A 52 -11.90 -9.86 -10.51
CA ILE A 52 -12.74 -10.91 -11.09
C ILE A 52 -12.05 -11.54 -12.31
N VAL A 53 -11.40 -10.75 -13.16
CA VAL A 53 -10.60 -11.28 -14.27
C VAL A 53 -9.47 -12.17 -13.75
N SER A 54 -8.82 -11.78 -12.65
CA SER A 54 -7.73 -12.55 -12.03
C SER A 54 -8.19 -13.92 -11.50
N LEU A 55 -9.45 -14.04 -11.05
CA LEU A 55 -10.03 -15.30 -10.58
C LEU A 55 -10.14 -16.37 -11.68
N PHE A 56 -10.16 -15.99 -12.96
CA PHE A 56 -10.13 -16.97 -14.05
C PHE A 56 -8.79 -17.71 -14.14
N PHE A 57 -7.70 -17.08 -13.70
CA PHE A 57 -6.36 -17.68 -13.69
C PHE A 57 -6.07 -18.44 -12.40
N TYR A 58 -6.67 -18.03 -11.28
CA TYR A 58 -6.46 -18.63 -9.96
C TYR A 58 -7.81 -18.96 -9.31
N LYS A 59 -8.34 -20.15 -9.60
CA LYS A 59 -9.58 -20.63 -9.01
C LYS A 59 -9.31 -21.26 -7.64
N PRO A 60 -9.96 -20.81 -6.56
CA PRO A 60 -9.82 -21.46 -5.26
C PRO A 60 -10.56 -22.80 -5.26
N GLU A 61 -9.92 -23.83 -4.69
CA GLU A 61 -10.61 -25.04 -4.26
C GLU A 61 -11.44 -24.70 -3.01
N GLY A 62 -12.75 -24.93 -3.02
CA GLY A 62 -13.62 -24.63 -1.87
C GLY A 62 -13.93 -23.14 -1.66
N LEU A 63 -14.45 -22.45 -2.70
CA LEU A 63 -14.79 -21.02 -2.63
C LEU A 63 -15.69 -20.67 -1.44
N LYS A 64 -16.69 -21.51 -1.14
CA LYS A 64 -17.67 -21.24 -0.08
C LYS A 64 -17.03 -21.30 1.29
N GLU A 65 -16.23 -22.34 1.53
CA GLU A 65 -15.49 -22.56 2.76
C GLU A 65 -14.51 -21.41 3.01
N TYR A 66 -13.72 -21.04 1.98
CA TYR A 66 -12.79 -19.92 2.05
C TYR A 66 -13.48 -18.60 2.45
N LEU A 67 -14.65 -18.30 1.87
CA LEU A 67 -15.39 -17.07 2.17
C LEU A 67 -15.93 -17.03 3.60
N ILE A 68 -16.36 -18.18 4.14
CA ILE A 68 -16.90 -18.27 5.50
C ILE A 68 -15.76 -18.11 6.52
N GLU A 69 -14.65 -18.83 6.32
CA GLU A 69 -13.51 -18.83 7.24
C GLU A 69 -12.84 -17.45 7.34
N ASN A 70 -12.80 -16.70 6.23
CA ASN A 70 -12.10 -15.42 6.17
C ASN A 70 -13.00 -14.19 6.35
N ARG A 71 -14.30 -14.37 6.65
CA ARG A 71 -15.28 -13.27 6.72
C ARG A 71 -14.85 -12.10 7.59
N ASN A 72 -14.27 -12.39 8.76
CA ASN A 72 -13.83 -11.34 9.69
C ASN A 72 -12.63 -10.55 9.12
N TYR A 73 -11.70 -11.24 8.46
CA TYR A 73 -10.55 -10.59 7.83
C TYR A 73 -10.96 -9.75 6.62
N PHE A 74 -12.00 -10.13 5.88
CA PHE A 74 -12.55 -9.28 4.81
C PHE A 74 -13.02 -7.93 5.35
N TRP A 75 -13.67 -7.91 6.52
CA TRP A 75 -14.09 -6.66 7.16
C TRP A 75 -12.89 -5.82 7.63
N ILE A 76 -11.93 -6.45 8.33
CA ILE A 76 -10.74 -5.75 8.83
C ILE A 76 -9.94 -5.16 7.65
N SER A 77 -9.65 -5.97 6.63
CA SER A 77 -8.92 -5.54 5.44
C SER A 77 -9.71 -4.51 4.63
N GLY A 78 -11.03 -4.65 4.52
CA GLY A 78 -11.89 -3.68 3.84
C GLY A 78 -11.88 -2.30 4.50
N VAL A 79 -11.97 -2.27 5.83
CA VAL A 79 -11.84 -1.02 6.61
C VAL A 79 -10.44 -0.42 6.45
N GLY A 80 -9.38 -1.23 6.50
CA GLY A 80 -8.01 -0.78 6.26
C GLY A 80 -7.81 -0.20 4.85
N LEU A 81 -8.39 -0.85 3.83
CA LEU A 81 -8.32 -0.39 2.44
C LEU A 81 -9.05 0.94 2.26
N TYR A 82 -10.21 1.11 2.90
CA TYR A 82 -10.94 2.39 2.91
C TYR A 82 -10.07 3.53 3.44
N PHE A 83 -9.43 3.37 4.61
CA PHE A 83 -8.55 4.39 5.17
C PHE A 83 -7.32 4.66 4.30
N THR A 84 -6.76 3.62 3.70
CA THR A 84 -5.61 3.76 2.78
C THR A 84 -5.98 4.63 1.58
N PHE A 85 -7.09 4.33 0.92
CA PHE A 85 -7.56 5.07 -0.24
C PHE A 85 -8.02 6.49 0.08
N LEU A 86 -8.68 6.69 1.22
CA LEU A 86 -9.02 8.03 1.71
C LEU A 86 -7.75 8.85 1.98
N GLY A 87 -6.76 8.26 2.66
CA GLY A 87 -5.48 8.90 2.95
C GLY A 87 -4.72 9.28 1.68
N PHE A 88 -4.62 8.37 0.71
CA PHE A 88 -4.01 8.67 -0.59
C PHE A 88 -4.73 9.77 -1.34
N TYR A 89 -6.07 9.74 -1.38
CA TYR A 89 -6.84 10.81 -2.00
C TYR A 89 -6.48 12.16 -1.40
N LEU A 90 -6.51 12.27 -0.06
CA LEU A 90 -6.18 13.51 0.65
C LEU A 90 -4.73 13.94 0.42
N LEU A 91 -3.80 12.99 0.33
CA LEU A 91 -2.39 13.24 0.13
C LEU A 91 -2.09 13.75 -1.29
N TYR A 92 -2.49 13.00 -2.31
CA TYR A 92 -2.08 13.30 -3.70
C TYR A 92 -2.88 14.43 -4.33
N SER A 93 -4.17 14.56 -4.01
CA SER A 93 -5.00 15.67 -4.51
C SER A 93 -4.44 17.03 -4.06
N ARG A 94 -3.93 17.11 -2.82
CA ARG A 94 -3.47 18.36 -2.19
C ARG A 94 -1.97 18.61 -2.32
N TYR A 95 -1.15 17.60 -2.06
CA TYR A 95 0.30 17.76 -1.88
C TYR A 95 1.14 17.20 -3.04
N GLY A 96 0.55 16.40 -3.92
CA GLY A 96 1.23 15.82 -5.09
C GLY A 96 1.90 14.47 -4.82
N ALA A 97 2.42 13.85 -5.89
CA ALA A 97 2.90 12.47 -5.85
C ALA A 97 4.21 12.27 -5.06
N SER A 98 5.05 13.30 -4.93
CA SER A 98 6.31 13.21 -4.17
C SER A 98 6.09 12.92 -2.68
N TYR A 99 4.94 13.29 -2.14
CA TYR A 99 4.54 12.97 -0.76
C TYR A 99 4.30 11.46 -0.54
N TYR A 100 4.33 10.64 -1.60
CA TYR A 100 4.40 9.18 -1.46
C TYR A 100 5.59 8.75 -0.61
N ILE A 101 6.72 9.46 -0.65
CA ILE A 101 7.90 9.13 0.16
C ILE A 101 7.54 9.14 1.65
N LEU A 102 6.79 10.15 2.10
CA LEU A 102 6.35 10.27 3.49
C LEU A 102 5.41 9.11 3.86
N TYR A 103 4.43 8.80 3.00
CA TYR A 103 3.56 7.64 3.22
C TYR A 103 4.36 6.34 3.27
N ALA A 104 5.28 6.12 2.32
CA ALA A 104 6.01 4.88 2.19
C ALA A 104 6.84 4.59 3.45
N VAL A 105 7.50 5.62 4.00
CA VAL A 105 8.21 5.45 5.27
C VAL A 105 7.25 5.19 6.43
N LEU A 106 6.17 5.96 6.56
CA LEU A 106 5.19 5.72 7.62
C LEU A 106 4.58 4.32 7.54
N SER A 107 4.35 3.80 6.33
CA SER A 107 3.87 2.44 6.09
C SER A 107 4.91 1.38 6.48
N ILE A 108 6.21 1.62 6.27
CA ILE A 108 7.25 0.71 6.78
C ILE A 108 7.16 0.64 8.31
N LEU A 109 7.01 1.77 8.98
CA LEU A 109 6.92 1.80 10.44
C LEU A 109 5.66 1.10 10.96
N THR A 110 4.49 1.37 10.39
CA THR A 110 3.24 0.77 10.87
C THR A 110 3.10 -0.70 10.47
N THR A 111 3.52 -1.08 9.26
CA THR A 111 3.36 -2.46 8.79
C THR A 111 4.48 -3.36 9.29
N SER A 112 5.75 -2.98 9.12
CA SER A 112 6.86 -3.87 9.48
C SER A 112 7.10 -3.91 10.99
N ILE A 113 6.99 -2.78 11.70
CA ILE A 113 7.23 -2.75 13.15
C ILE A 113 5.97 -3.16 13.91
N PHE A 114 4.86 -2.45 13.72
CA PHE A 114 3.68 -2.69 14.55
C PHE A 114 2.97 -4.01 14.17
N VAL A 115 2.72 -4.26 12.88
CA VAL A 115 2.06 -5.51 12.49
C VAL A 115 3.04 -6.70 12.48
N GLY A 116 4.17 -6.57 11.77
CA GLY A 116 5.14 -7.68 11.65
C GLY A 116 5.82 -8.03 12.98
N VAL A 117 6.57 -7.09 13.57
CA VAL A 117 7.33 -7.37 14.80
C VAL A 117 6.43 -7.48 16.03
N PHE A 118 5.52 -6.53 16.26
CA PHE A 118 4.74 -6.50 17.51
C PHE A 118 3.53 -7.45 17.50
N LEU A 119 2.68 -7.39 16.48
CA LEU A 119 1.45 -8.21 16.44
C LEU A 119 1.72 -9.67 16.05
N PHE A 120 2.54 -9.91 15.01
CA PHE A 120 2.83 -11.25 14.51
C PHE A 120 4.10 -11.87 15.06
N SER A 121 4.90 -11.13 15.85
CA SER A 121 6.14 -11.63 16.45
C SER A 121 7.11 -12.22 15.43
N GLU A 122 7.19 -11.60 14.25
CA GLU A 122 8.07 -12.05 13.18
C GLU A 122 9.55 -11.95 13.58
N LYS A 123 10.35 -12.94 13.16
CA LYS A 123 11.80 -12.97 13.44
C LYS A 123 12.52 -11.94 12.57
N VAL A 124 12.82 -10.79 13.17
CA VAL A 124 13.64 -9.74 12.56
C VAL A 124 15.10 -9.88 12.95
N ASN A 125 15.99 -9.65 11.98
CA ASN A 125 17.43 -9.63 12.21
C ASN A 125 17.97 -8.19 12.15
N LEU A 126 19.26 -8.01 12.45
CA LEU A 126 19.92 -6.71 12.43
C LEU A 126 19.70 -5.92 11.13
N TYR A 127 19.75 -6.59 9.98
CA TYR A 127 19.54 -5.93 8.69
C TYR A 127 18.12 -5.39 8.50
N HIS A 128 17.11 -6.02 9.08
CA HIS A 128 15.74 -5.47 9.07
C HIS A 128 15.67 -4.18 9.92
N TYR A 129 16.32 -4.16 11.08
CA TYR A 129 16.40 -2.95 11.92
C TYR A 129 17.18 -1.83 11.23
N LEU A 130 18.27 -2.14 10.52
CA LEU A 130 19.02 -1.15 9.74
C LEU A 130 18.17 -0.60 8.57
N SER A 131 17.34 -1.42 7.94
CA SER A 131 16.38 -0.96 6.92
C SER A 131 15.33 -0.01 7.52
N ILE A 132 14.80 -0.33 8.70
CA ILE A 132 13.87 0.55 9.43
C ILE A 132 14.55 1.89 9.79
N LEU A 133 15.79 1.84 10.30
CA LEU A 133 16.56 3.05 10.62
C LEU A 133 16.80 3.91 9.36
N SER A 134 17.10 3.27 8.23
CA SER A 134 17.27 3.96 6.95
C SER A 134 15.98 4.64 6.48
N ALA A 135 14.82 4.06 6.80
CA ALA A 135 13.53 4.69 6.51
C ALA A 135 13.36 6.01 7.29
N PHE A 136 13.76 6.05 8.58
CA PHE A 136 13.78 7.30 9.34
C PHE A 136 14.71 8.36 8.74
N VAL A 137 15.89 7.96 8.28
CA VAL A 137 16.82 8.87 7.56
C VAL A 137 16.16 9.43 6.30
N ALA A 138 15.40 8.61 5.56
CA ALA A 138 14.68 9.06 4.37
C ALA A 138 13.61 10.13 4.70
N ILE A 139 12.93 10.07 5.86
CA ILE A 139 12.03 11.15 6.29
C ILE A 139 12.80 12.46 6.51
N LEU A 140 13.95 12.40 7.19
CA LEU A 140 14.74 13.59 7.46
C LEU A 140 15.20 14.25 6.15
N LEU A 141 15.73 13.45 5.22
CA LEU A 141 16.13 13.92 3.90
C LEU A 141 14.95 14.48 3.09
N PHE A 142 13.79 13.80 3.14
CA PHE A 142 12.57 14.31 2.50
C PHE A 142 12.17 15.68 3.05
N ASN A 143 12.21 15.86 4.37
CA ASN A 143 11.88 17.14 5.01
C ASN A 143 12.86 18.25 4.59
N PHE A 144 14.16 17.97 4.62
CA PHE A 144 15.17 18.92 4.14
C PHE A 144 14.97 19.27 2.67
N GLY A 145 14.72 18.28 1.81
CA GLY A 145 14.43 18.50 0.39
C GLY A 145 13.21 19.37 0.15
N GLN A 146 12.12 19.14 0.88
CA GLN A 146 10.89 19.96 0.77
C GLN A 146 11.09 21.39 1.26
N ASN A 147 11.95 21.62 2.25
CA ASN A 147 12.26 22.97 2.74
C ASN A 147 13.22 23.71 1.82
N ALA A 148 14.18 23.01 1.20
CA ALA A 148 15.12 23.60 0.25
C ALA A 148 14.50 23.88 -1.14
N ALA A 149 13.42 23.19 -1.50
CA ALA A 149 12.69 23.38 -2.76
C ALA A 149 11.56 24.43 -2.68
N LYS A 150 11.36 25.07 -1.52
CA LYS A 150 10.52 26.26 -1.35
C LYS A 150 11.33 27.52 -1.65
#